data_AF-A0A7J3VNP2-F1
#
_entry.id   AF-A0A7J3VNP2-F1
#
_cell.length_a   1.000
_cell.length_b   1.000
_cell.length_c   1.000
_cell.angle_alpha   90.00
_cell.angle_beta   90.00
_cell.angle_gamma   90.00
#
_symmetry.space_group_name_H-M   'P 1'
#
loop_
_entity.id
_entity.type
_entity.pdbx_description
1 polymer ?
#
loop_
_entity_poly.entity_id
_entity_poly.type
_entity_poly.pdbx_seq_one_letter_code
_entity_poly.pdbx_strand_id
1 'polypeptide(L)'
;MEAQLKPYVGKAKNVVVYNTYADGRRIHFDVFIPTDAEDVDEVPAEYDKKAVEYAKEFLRLIGKPDSDVQVNICYRCHIDNTDFYTGELWQLPDKD
;
A
#
# COMPACT_ATOMS: atom_id res chain seq x y z
N MET A 1 17.62 15.61 -1.22
CA MET A 1 16.34 15.93 -0.55
C MET A 1 15.98 14.71 0.27
N GLU A 2 15.70 14.87 1.55
CA GLU A 2 15.18 13.75 2.36
C GLU A 2 13.84 13.34 1.74
N ALA A 3 13.73 12.06 1.37
CA ALA A 3 12.49 11.50 0.86
C ALA A 3 11.46 11.58 2.01
N GLN A 4 10.35 12.29 1.81
CA GLN A 4 9.33 12.50 2.82
C GLN A 4 7.98 12.02 2.30
N LEU A 5 7.26 11.30 3.17
CA LEU A 5 5.86 10.96 2.94
C LEU A 5 5.04 12.23 2.83
N LYS A 6 4.19 12.31 1.81
CA LYS A 6 3.23 13.40 1.64
C LYS A 6 1.82 12.82 1.67
N PRO A 7 0.82 13.57 2.13
CA PRO A 7 -0.57 13.20 1.90
C PRO A 7 -0.79 12.97 0.41
N TYR A 8 -1.51 11.91 0.06
CA TYR A 8 -1.90 11.65 -1.32
C TYR A 8 -2.85 12.75 -1.79
N VAL A 9 -2.46 13.47 -2.84
CA VAL A 9 -3.29 14.49 -3.49
C VAL A 9 -3.42 14.11 -4.96
N GLY A 10 -4.27 13.13 -5.23
CA GLY A 10 -4.51 12.60 -6.57
C GLY A 10 -6.01 12.48 -6.87
N LYS A 11 -6.32 12.11 -8.11
CA LYS A 11 -7.69 11.73 -8.50
C LYS A 11 -8.03 10.36 -7.91
N ALA A 12 -9.32 10.08 -7.77
CA ALA A 12 -9.84 8.74 -7.52
C ALA A 12 -9.21 7.74 -8.51
N LYS A 13 -8.62 6.65 -7.99
CA LYS A 13 -7.99 5.56 -8.73
C LYS A 13 -8.41 4.23 -8.12
N ASN A 14 -8.52 3.22 -8.96
CA ASN A 14 -8.70 1.84 -8.50
C ASN A 14 -7.38 1.32 -7.93
N VAL A 15 -7.46 0.60 -6.83
CA VAL A 15 -6.31 0.11 -6.08
C VAL A 15 -6.56 -1.31 -5.59
N VAL A 16 -5.54 -2.14 -5.63
CA VAL A 16 -5.52 -3.41 -4.90
C VAL A 16 -5.02 -3.14 -3.49
N VAL A 17 -5.79 -3.57 -2.49
CA VAL A 17 -5.51 -3.28 -1.07
C VAL A 17 -4.88 -4.48 -0.38
N TYR A 18 -3.69 -4.27 0.17
CA TYR A 18 -2.92 -5.25 0.91
C TYR A 18 -2.91 -4.94 2.39
N ASN A 19 -3.52 -5.82 3.16
CA ASN A 19 -3.40 -5.81 4.62
C ASN A 19 -1.97 -6.20 5.00
N THR A 20 -1.26 -5.26 5.63
CA THR A 20 0.18 -5.38 5.87
C THR A 20 0.51 -5.32 7.36
N TYR A 21 1.29 -6.31 7.81
CA TYR A 21 1.81 -6.38 9.17
C TYR A 21 3.34 -6.31 9.17
N ALA A 22 3.92 -5.64 10.15
CA ALA A 22 5.37 -5.58 10.36
C ALA A 22 5.73 -5.64 11.86
N ASP A 23 7.03 -5.82 12.16
CA ASP A 23 7.55 -5.89 13.52
C ASP A 23 6.80 -6.90 14.40
N GLY A 24 6.72 -8.16 13.95
CA GLY A 24 5.99 -9.21 14.66
C GLY A 24 4.49 -8.91 14.84
N ARG A 25 3.87 -8.23 13.86
CA ARG A 25 2.46 -7.78 13.85
C ARG A 25 2.11 -6.65 14.81
N ARG A 26 3.10 -5.92 15.34
CA ARG A 26 2.88 -4.73 16.17
C ARG A 26 2.46 -3.51 15.36
N ILE A 27 2.83 -3.48 14.09
CA ILE A 27 2.47 -2.43 13.15
C ILE A 27 1.50 -3.05 12.14
N HIS A 28 0.34 -2.44 11.97
CA HIS A 28 -0.68 -2.81 10.99
C HIS A 28 -1.02 -1.57 10.17
N PHE A 29 -0.98 -1.71 8.85
CA PHE A 29 -1.33 -0.68 7.88
C PHE A 29 -1.73 -1.34 6.56
N ASP A 30 -2.39 -0.58 5.69
CA ASP A 30 -2.77 -1.06 4.37
C ASP A 30 -1.85 -0.45 3.30
N VAL A 31 -1.48 -1.27 2.31
CA VAL A 31 -0.71 -0.86 1.14
C VAL A 31 -1.61 -0.90 -0.08
N PHE A 32 -1.66 0.22 -0.80
CA PHE A 32 -2.51 0.40 -1.96
C PHE A 32 -1.65 0.34 -3.22
N ILE A 33 -1.95 -0.59 -4.12
CA ILE A 33 -1.27 -0.71 -5.41
C ILE A 33 -2.21 -0.24 -6.52
N PRO A 34 -1.91 0.88 -7.22
CA PRO A 34 -2.74 1.36 -8.33
C PRO A 34 -2.93 0.30 -9.40
N THR A 35 -4.15 0.23 -9.94
CA THR A 35 -4.52 -0.68 -11.03
C THR A 35 -5.51 -0.02 -11.96
N ASP A 36 -5.46 -0.38 -13.24
CA ASP A 36 -6.45 0.03 -14.24
C ASP A 36 -7.63 -0.95 -14.32
N ALA A 37 -7.57 -2.06 -13.58
CA ALA A 37 -8.65 -3.03 -13.53
C ALA A 37 -9.83 -2.49 -12.70
N GLU A 38 -11.06 -2.84 -13.10
CA GLU A 38 -12.27 -2.57 -12.32
C GLU A 38 -12.59 -3.72 -11.36
N ASP A 39 -12.16 -4.94 -11.72
CA ASP A 39 -12.26 -6.14 -10.89
C ASP A 39 -11.10 -7.09 -11.22
N VAL A 40 -10.70 -7.94 -10.28
CA VAL A 40 -9.66 -8.96 -10.47
C VAL A 40 -10.06 -10.28 -9.82
N ASP A 41 -10.20 -11.32 -10.65
CA ASP A 41 -10.38 -12.70 -10.17
C ASP A 41 -9.12 -13.21 -9.45
N GLU A 42 -7.95 -12.79 -9.93
CA GLU A 42 -6.64 -13.12 -9.35
C GLU A 42 -5.74 -11.89 -9.44
N VAL A 43 -5.09 -11.55 -8.32
CA VAL A 43 -4.14 -10.45 -8.27
C VAL A 43 -2.81 -10.92 -8.86
N PRO A 44 -2.21 -10.20 -9.83
CA PRO A 44 -0.94 -10.59 -10.40
C PRO A 44 0.16 -10.68 -9.34
N ALA A 45 0.98 -11.74 -9.37
CA ALA A 45 2.08 -11.95 -8.40
C ALA A 45 3.12 -10.81 -8.35
N GLU A 46 3.16 -9.94 -9.37
CA GLU A 46 3.97 -8.72 -9.35
C GLU A 46 3.46 -7.68 -8.34
N TYR A 47 2.16 -7.64 -8.05
CA TYR A 47 1.57 -6.70 -7.10
C TYR A 47 1.94 -7.09 -5.67
N ASP A 48 2.00 -8.40 -5.36
CA ASP A 48 2.49 -8.89 -4.06
C ASP A 48 3.91 -8.39 -3.79
N LYS A 49 4.77 -8.44 -4.81
CA LYS A 49 6.16 -7.95 -4.72
C LYS A 49 6.22 -6.44 -4.51
N LYS A 50 5.41 -5.68 -5.28
CA LYS A 50 5.31 -4.22 -5.12
C LYS A 50 4.78 -3.86 -3.73
N ALA A 51 3.79 -4.57 -3.21
CA ALA A 51 3.24 -4.35 -1.87
C ALA A 51 4.29 -4.54 -0.78
N VAL A 52 5.11 -5.61 -0.86
CA VAL A 52 6.23 -5.81 0.07
C VAL A 52 7.27 -4.69 -0.06
N GLU A 53 7.62 -4.27 -1.27
CA GLU A 53 8.57 -3.19 -1.51
C GLU A 53 8.08 -1.88 -0.89
N TYR A 54 6.82 -1.51 -1.16
CA TYR A 54 6.19 -0.27 -0.70
C TYR A 54 6.06 -0.26 0.82
N ALA A 55 5.69 -1.40 1.42
CA ALA A 55 5.65 -1.57 2.87
C ALA A 55 7.01 -1.30 3.53
N LYS A 56 8.09 -1.87 2.98
CA LYS A 56 9.45 -1.68 3.50
C LYS A 56 9.91 -0.23 3.34
N GLU A 57 9.61 0.38 2.20
CA GLU A 57 9.94 1.78 1.96
C GLU A 57 9.19 2.71 2.92
N PHE A 58 7.89 2.50 3.12
CA PHE A 58 7.08 3.22 4.09
C PHE A 58 7.68 3.12 5.50
N LEU A 59 7.99 1.91 5.97
CA LEU A 59 8.57 1.67 7.30
C LEU A 59 9.92 2.41 7.48
N ARG A 60 10.78 2.39 6.46
CA ARG A 60 12.05 3.15 6.48
C ARG A 60 11.82 4.65 6.59
N LEU A 61 10.86 5.20 5.84
CA LEU A 61 10.54 6.64 5.85
C LEU A 61 10.00 7.10 7.21
N ILE A 62 9.25 6.25 7.93
CA ILE A 62 8.76 6.56 9.28
C ILE A 62 9.71 6.12 10.40
N GLY A 63 10.92 5.65 10.06
CA GLY A 63 11.93 5.21 11.02
C GLY A 63 11.54 3.98 11.85
N LYS A 64 10.74 3.07 11.27
CA LYS A 64 10.32 1.80 11.89
C LYS A 64 11.08 0.61 11.29
N PRO A 65 11.22 -0.51 12.03
CA PRO A 65 11.83 -1.72 11.51
C PRO A 65 11.07 -2.26 10.30
N ASP A 66 11.80 -2.71 9.27
CA ASP A 66 11.27 -3.34 8.05
C ASP A 66 11.41 -4.88 8.08
N SER A 67 11.61 -5.44 9.27
CA SER A 67 11.66 -6.89 9.52
C SER A 67 10.26 -7.51 9.59
N ASP A 68 10.17 -8.77 9.16
CA ASP A 68 8.97 -9.61 9.25
C ASP A 68 7.72 -9.02 8.56
N VAL A 69 7.91 -8.29 7.47
CA VAL A 69 6.82 -7.75 6.66
C VAL A 69 5.99 -8.90 6.07
N GLN A 70 4.70 -8.91 6.40
CA GLN A 70 3.70 -9.85 5.90
C GLN A 70 2.63 -9.03 5.17
N VAL A 71 2.52 -9.21 3.86
CA VAL A 71 1.43 -8.65 3.06
C VAL A 71 0.44 -9.75 2.75
N ASN A 72 -0.85 -9.49 2.93
CA ASN A 72 -1.92 -10.38 2.54
C ASN A 72 -2.99 -9.58 1.80
N ILE A 73 -3.58 -10.16 0.77
CA ILE A 73 -4.68 -9.52 0.05
C ILE A 73 -5.91 -9.52 0.98
N CYS A 74 -6.56 -8.36 1.10
CA CYS A 74 -7.84 -8.30 1.79
C CYS A 74 -8.92 -8.95 0.90
N TYR A 75 -9.34 -10.16 1.26
CA TYR A 75 -10.32 -10.94 0.47
C TYR A 75 -11.70 -10.28 0.30
N ARG A 76 -11.99 -9.18 1.00
CA ARG A 76 -13.22 -8.39 0.85
C ARG A 76 -13.05 -7.16 -0.06
N CYS A 77 -11.82 -6.80 -0.44
CA CYS A 77 -11.46 -5.50 -1.01
C CYS A 77 -10.52 -5.62 -2.23
N HIS A 78 -10.67 -6.67 -3.04
CA HIS A 78 -9.71 -7.02 -4.10
C HIS A 78 -9.40 -5.87 -5.06
N ILE A 79 -10.40 -5.06 -5.39
CA ILE A 79 -10.22 -3.71 -5.89
C ILE A 79 -11.09 -2.77 -5.08
N ASP A 80 -10.48 -1.67 -4.66
CA ASP A 80 -11.15 -0.56 -3.99
C ASP A 80 -10.83 0.74 -4.72
N ASN A 81 -11.45 1.84 -4.30
CA ASN A 81 -11.17 3.15 -4.86
C ASN A 81 -10.57 4.09 -3.82
N THR A 82 -9.57 4.87 -4.22
CA THR A 82 -8.90 5.82 -3.32
C THR A 82 -9.80 6.94 -2.80
N ASP A 83 -10.96 7.17 -3.42
CA ASP A 83 -11.95 8.14 -2.95
C ASP A 83 -12.51 7.82 -1.55
N PHE A 84 -12.63 6.53 -1.20
CA PHE A 84 -13.06 6.08 0.13
C PHE A 84 -12.06 6.42 1.24
N TYR A 85 -10.81 6.74 0.90
CA TYR A 85 -9.71 6.99 1.82
C TYR A 85 -9.24 8.46 1.76
N THR A 86 -10.10 9.36 1.30
CA THR A 86 -9.77 10.78 1.10
C THR A 86 -9.24 11.40 2.39
N GLY A 87 -7.99 11.86 2.37
CA GLY A 87 -7.31 12.49 3.51
C GLY A 87 -6.61 11.51 4.46
N GLU A 88 -6.72 10.20 4.23
CA GLU A 88 -6.13 9.14 5.05
C GLU A 88 -4.93 8.45 4.38
N LEU A 89 -4.70 8.72 3.09
CA LEU A 89 -3.62 8.12 2.30
C LEU A 89 -2.33 8.94 2.34
N TRP A 90 -1.20 8.22 2.40
CA TRP A 90 0.13 8.78 2.18
C TRP A 90 0.73 8.25 0.88
N GLN A 91 1.35 9.14 0.13
CA GLN A 91 2.04 8.83 -1.11
C GLN A 91 3.52 8.57 -0.83
N LEU A 92 4.02 7.44 -1.33
CA LEU A 92 5.45 7.14 -1.32
C LEU A 92 6.20 8.08 -2.29
N PRO A 93 7.43 8.49 -1.95
CA PRO A 93 8.28 9.27 -2.84
C PRO A 93 8.43 8.61 -4.22
N ASP A 94 8.22 9.39 -5.28
CA ASP A 94 8.35 8.97 -6.68
C ASP A 94 7.42 7.80 -7.09
N LYS A 95 6.33 7.56 -6.36
CA LYS A 95 5.31 6.54 -6.70
C LYS A 95 3.92 7.15 -6.87
N ASP A 96 3.09 6.45 -7.65
CA ASP A 96 1.73 6.87 -8.06
C ASP A 96 0.61 6.47 -7.11
#